data_AF-A0A8J4XSQ3-F1
#
_entry.id   AF-A0A8J4XSQ3-F1
#
_cell.length_a   1.000
_cell.length_b   1.000
_cell.length_c   1.000
_cell.angle_alpha   90.00
_cell.angle_beta   90.00
_cell.angle_gamma   90.00
#
_symmetry.space_group_name_H-M   'P 1'
#
loop_
_entity.id
_entity.type
_entity.pdbx_description
1 polymer ?
#
loop_
_entity_poly.entity_id
_entity_poly.type
_entity_poly.pdbx_seq_one_letter_code
_entity_poly.pdbx_strand_id
1 'polypeptide(L)'
;MAHHSPVARVHVDRMHGLTGKELNTLEILVKYCLQVYFKLYYDIKVHHRLEDGPKHILTQLRVMRSQPKKVQTAVTFYVRTGAWFAHSECVLLSLMASQSEDDRRFAIQEILVKPYEVPEFSIYTQSTERVVKQVTEAAAAVVGQQARDGFIRARAHHRETMPCFRSKKDTF
;
A
#
# COMPACT_ATOMS: atom_id res chain seq x y z
N MET A 1 -1.55 39.80 11.64
CA MET A 1 -2.90 39.32 11.96
C MET A 1 -2.89 37.80 11.93
N ALA A 2 -2.86 37.16 13.10
CA ALA A 2 -2.72 35.71 13.19
C ALA A 2 -4.07 35.04 12.93
N HIS A 3 -4.23 34.42 11.76
CA HIS A 3 -5.35 33.52 11.47
C HIS A 3 -5.20 32.26 12.33
N HIS A 4 -5.84 32.26 13.50
CA HIS A 4 -6.07 31.05 14.27
C HIS A 4 -7.14 30.23 13.54
N SER A 5 -6.69 29.19 12.82
CA SER A 5 -7.58 28.18 12.26
C SER A 5 -8.38 27.53 13.41
N PRO A 6 -9.70 27.36 13.30
CA PRO A 6 -10.51 26.80 14.37
C PRO A 6 -10.12 25.32 14.56
N VAL A 7 -9.30 25.05 15.57
CA VAL A 7 -8.97 23.67 15.96
C VAL A 7 -10.24 23.08 16.57
N ALA A 8 -10.98 22.29 15.78
CA ALA A 8 -12.11 21.52 16.27
C ALA A 8 -11.67 20.69 17.50
N ARG A 9 -12.17 21.06 18.68
CA ARG A 9 -11.91 20.30 19.91
C ARG A 9 -12.84 19.11 19.95
N VAL A 10 -12.25 17.93 19.88
CA VAL A 10 -12.96 16.66 20.07
C VAL A 10 -13.23 16.50 21.57
N HIS A 11 -14.50 16.48 21.98
CA HIS A 11 -14.90 16.18 23.35
C HIS A 11 -15.32 14.72 23.43
N VAL A 12 -14.57 13.91 24.17
CA VAL A 12 -14.95 12.53 24.48
C VAL A 12 -15.69 12.57 25.81
N ASP A 13 -17.00 12.28 25.76
CA ASP A 13 -17.86 12.31 26.94
C ASP A 13 -17.41 11.23 27.97
N ARG A 14 -17.41 11.60 29.26
CA ARG A 14 -17.03 10.74 30.39
C ARG A 14 -18.17 9.85 30.90
N MET A 15 -19.34 9.87 30.27
CA MET A 15 -20.57 9.16 30.68
C MET A 15 -20.44 7.63 30.78
N HIS A 16 -19.31 7.04 30.39
CA HIS A 16 -19.10 5.59 30.35
C HIS A 16 -18.24 5.05 31.49
N GLY A 17 -17.89 5.88 32.49
CA GLY A 17 -17.08 5.44 33.64
C GLY A 17 -15.61 5.13 33.33
N LEU A 18 -15.17 5.37 32.08
CA LEU A 18 -13.79 5.23 31.64
C LEU A 18 -12.90 6.28 32.32
N THR A 19 -11.90 5.83 33.08
CA THR A 19 -11.01 6.72 33.84
C THR A 19 -9.52 6.39 33.61
N GLY A 20 -8.66 7.36 33.86
CA GLY A 20 -7.20 7.19 33.79
C GLY A 20 -6.66 6.82 32.40
N LYS A 21 -6.02 5.65 32.31
CA LYS A 21 -5.25 5.19 31.14
C LYS A 21 -6.12 4.82 29.94
N GLU A 22 -7.31 4.27 30.21
CA GLU A 22 -8.23 3.81 29.17
C GLU A 22 -8.86 4.99 28.44
N LEU A 23 -9.30 6.01 29.19
CA LEU A 23 -9.83 7.26 28.62
C LEU A 23 -8.80 7.96 27.73
N ASN A 24 -7.53 8.04 28.18
CA ASN A 24 -6.46 8.63 27.37
C ASN A 24 -6.19 7.82 26.09
N THR A 25 -6.24 6.48 26.18
CA THR A 25 -6.09 5.61 25.01
C THR A 25 -7.23 5.84 24.01
N LEU A 26 -8.48 5.92 24.49
CA LEU A 26 -9.63 6.23 23.64
C LEU A 26 -9.50 7.61 23.00
N GLU A 27 -9.09 8.63 23.75
CA GLU A 27 -8.88 9.98 23.23
C GLU A 27 -7.83 10.00 22.10
N ILE A 28 -6.72 9.26 22.25
CA ILE A 28 -5.72 9.10 21.19
C ILE A 28 -6.30 8.42 19.95
N LEU A 29 -7.08 7.34 20.13
CA LEU A 29 -7.72 6.63 19.02
C LEU A 29 -8.70 7.52 18.25
N VAL A 30 -9.58 8.23 18.96
CA VAL A 30 -10.57 9.13 18.34
C VAL A 30 -9.85 10.27 17.61
N LYS A 31 -8.83 10.88 18.21
CA LYS A 31 -8.02 11.91 17.55
C LYS A 31 -7.34 11.37 16.30
N TYR A 32 -6.76 10.18 16.35
CA TYR A 32 -6.16 9.54 15.19
C TYR A 32 -7.20 9.29 14.08
N CYS A 33 -8.39 8.77 14.43
CA CYS A 33 -9.45 8.52 13.46
C CYS A 33 -9.88 9.80 12.73
N LEU A 34 -10.11 10.89 13.45
CA LEU A 34 -10.56 12.15 12.88
C LEU A 34 -9.45 12.89 12.12
N GLN A 35 -8.23 12.92 12.65
CA GLN A 35 -7.14 13.70 12.06
C GLN A 35 -6.42 12.98 10.92
N VAL A 36 -6.40 11.64 10.95
CA VAL A 36 -5.62 10.82 10.02
C VAL A 36 -6.53 9.94 9.18
N TYR A 37 -7.24 9.01 9.81
CA TYR A 37 -7.94 7.95 9.10
C TYR A 37 -9.03 8.49 8.17
N PHE A 38 -10.00 9.24 8.71
CA PHE A 38 -11.11 9.76 7.91
C PHE A 38 -10.64 10.74 6.85
N LYS A 39 -9.69 11.62 7.19
CA LYS A 39 -9.11 12.56 6.23
C LYS A 39 -8.53 11.84 5.02
N LEU A 40 -7.70 10.82 5.24
CA LEU A 40 -7.10 10.03 4.15
C LEU A 40 -8.14 9.17 3.43
N TYR A 41 -9.07 8.56 4.16
CA TYR A 41 -10.12 7.72 3.60
C TYR A 41 -10.97 8.49 2.59
N TYR A 42 -11.48 9.67 2.97
CA TYR A 42 -12.28 10.49 2.07
C TYR A 42 -11.46 11.00 0.90
N ASP A 43 -10.22 11.43 1.13
CA ASP A 43 -9.34 11.91 0.05
C ASP A 43 -9.10 10.83 -1.02
N ILE A 44 -8.81 9.60 -0.60
CA ILE A 44 -8.65 8.44 -1.52
C ILE A 44 -9.95 8.10 -2.25
N LYS A 45 -11.10 8.22 -1.57
CA LYS A 45 -12.40 7.93 -2.20
C LYS A 45 -12.78 8.96 -3.25
N VAL A 46 -12.44 10.23 -3.03
CA VAL A 46 -12.67 11.30 -4.00
C VAL A 46 -11.67 11.18 -5.16
N HIS A 47 -10.38 11.05 -4.86
CA HIS A 47 -9.28 11.02 -5.82
C HIS A 47 -8.72 9.60 -6.00
N HIS A 48 -9.53 8.71 -6.54
CA HIS A 48 -9.21 7.27 -6.63
C HIS A 48 -8.35 6.89 -7.84
N ARG A 49 -7.78 7.87 -8.57
CA ARG A 49 -6.98 7.61 -9.77
C ARG A 49 -5.57 7.20 -9.40
N LEU A 50 -4.92 6.45 -10.29
CA LEU A 50 -3.56 5.99 -10.10
C LEU A 50 -2.58 7.16 -9.91
N GLU A 51 -2.79 8.25 -10.65
CA GLU A 51 -2.02 9.49 -10.60
C GLU A 51 -2.16 10.27 -9.29
N ASP A 52 -3.14 9.94 -8.44
CA ASP A 52 -3.34 10.58 -7.13
C ASP A 52 -2.69 9.78 -5.98
N GLY A 53 -2.34 8.51 -6.22
CA GLY A 53 -1.71 7.63 -5.23
C GLY A 53 -0.51 8.26 -4.50
N PRO A 54 0.50 8.78 -5.21
CA PRO A 54 1.64 9.46 -4.59
C PRO A 54 1.25 10.69 -3.74
N LYS A 55 0.22 11.43 -4.15
CA LYS A 55 -0.30 12.58 -3.37
C LYS A 55 -0.91 12.12 -2.05
N HIS A 56 -1.60 10.98 -2.04
CA HIS A 56 -2.14 10.38 -0.82
C HIS A 56 -1.05 9.92 0.13
N ILE A 57 -0.01 9.25 -0.36
CA ILE A 57 1.13 8.87 0.48
C ILE A 57 1.83 10.11 1.05
N LEU A 58 2.06 11.13 0.23
CA LEU A 58 2.66 12.38 0.70
C LEU A 58 1.80 13.04 1.80
N THR A 59 0.48 13.06 1.62
CA THR A 59 -0.47 13.57 2.61
C THR A 59 -0.45 12.73 3.89
N GLN A 60 -0.42 11.40 3.76
CA GLN A 60 -0.31 10.46 4.88
C GLN A 60 0.98 10.68 5.67
N LEU A 61 2.12 10.84 5.01
CA LEU A 61 3.40 11.12 5.66
C LEU A 61 3.39 12.47 6.39
N ARG A 62 2.81 13.52 5.79
CA ARG A 62 2.66 14.85 6.41
C ARG A 62 1.79 14.79 7.67
N VAL A 63 0.65 14.11 7.58
CA VAL A 63 -0.27 13.95 8.71
C VAL A 63 0.34 13.06 9.80
N MET A 64 1.03 11.98 9.43
CA MET A 64 1.72 11.11 10.39
C MET A 64 2.78 11.89 11.17
N ARG A 65 3.50 12.80 10.52
CA ARG A 65 4.51 13.66 11.18
C ARG A 65 3.93 14.56 12.27
N SER A 66 2.65 14.92 12.20
CA SER A 66 1.98 15.73 13.23
C SER A 66 1.47 14.90 14.41
N GLN A 67 1.50 13.57 14.34
CA GLN A 67 0.98 12.68 15.39
C GLN A 67 2.02 12.42 16.49
N PRO A 68 1.59 12.02 17.70
CA PRO A 68 2.51 11.60 18.76
C PRO A 68 3.36 10.40 18.34
N LYS A 69 4.63 10.31 18.82
CA LYS A 69 5.55 9.20 18.47
C LYS A 69 4.95 7.81 18.67
N LYS A 70 4.17 7.62 19.74
CA LYS A 70 3.47 6.36 20.02
C LYS A 70 2.53 5.94 18.89
N VAL A 71 1.80 6.90 18.32
CA VAL A 71 0.88 6.67 17.18
C VAL A 71 1.69 6.43 15.91
N GLN A 72 2.74 7.21 15.67
CA GLN A 72 3.63 6.99 14.53
C GLN A 72 4.18 5.56 14.51
N THR A 73 4.73 5.07 15.64
CA THR A 73 5.26 3.71 15.75
C THR A 73 4.18 2.65 15.47
N ALA A 74 2.97 2.83 16.01
CA ALA A 74 1.88 1.89 15.82
C ALA A 74 1.42 1.81 14.35
N VAL A 75 1.39 2.95 13.65
CA VAL A 75 0.82 3.06 12.30
C VAL A 75 1.87 2.88 11.20
N THR A 76 3.16 3.01 11.51
CA THR A 76 4.27 2.92 10.53
C THR A 76 4.18 1.67 9.66
N PHE A 77 3.85 0.52 10.24
CA PHE A 77 3.68 -0.72 9.47
C PHE A 77 2.63 -0.56 8.36
N TYR A 78 1.46 0.01 8.70
CA TYR A 78 0.39 0.24 7.73
C TYR A 78 0.81 1.21 6.62
N VAL A 79 1.51 2.31 6.96
CA VAL A 79 2.01 3.25 5.95
C VAL A 79 2.97 2.56 4.98
N ARG A 80 3.83 1.66 5.48
CA ARG A 80 4.76 0.89 4.63
C ARG A 80 4.05 -0.03 3.65
N THR A 81 2.87 -0.55 3.99
CA THR A 81 2.10 -1.37 3.04
C THR A 81 1.61 -0.58 1.83
N GLY A 82 1.42 0.74 1.96
CA GLY A 82 1.07 1.64 0.86
C GLY A 82 2.28 2.26 0.13
N ALA A 83 3.51 1.92 0.53
CA ALA A 83 4.72 2.54 0.00
C ALA A 83 4.97 2.28 -1.49
N TRP A 84 4.19 1.39 -2.12
CA TRP A 84 4.18 1.21 -3.57
C TRP A 84 4.00 2.54 -4.31
N PHE A 85 3.10 3.40 -3.84
CA PHE A 85 2.88 4.71 -4.46
C PHE A 85 4.02 5.72 -4.19
N ALA A 86 5.03 5.37 -3.41
CA ALA A 86 6.23 6.17 -3.22
C ALA A 86 7.35 5.80 -4.21
N HIS A 87 7.16 4.79 -5.06
CA HIS A 87 8.14 4.46 -6.09
C HIS A 87 8.27 5.59 -7.12
N SER A 88 9.48 5.72 -7.68
CA SER A 88 9.85 6.75 -8.66
C SER A 88 8.88 6.79 -9.84
N GLU A 89 8.48 5.64 -10.37
CA GLU A 89 7.57 5.52 -11.49
C GLU A 89 6.17 6.05 -11.17
N CYS A 90 5.66 5.81 -9.96
CA CYS A 90 4.38 6.34 -9.52
C CYS A 90 4.47 7.86 -9.34
N VAL A 91 5.55 8.37 -8.75
CA VAL A 91 5.75 9.82 -8.57
C VAL A 91 5.84 10.53 -9.92
N LEU A 92 6.59 9.99 -10.88
CA LEU A 92 6.67 10.53 -12.24
C LEU A 92 5.30 10.51 -12.94
N LEU A 93 4.51 9.45 -12.76
CA LEU A 93 3.13 9.39 -13.26
C LEU A 93 2.27 10.54 -12.71
N SER A 94 2.32 10.79 -11.39
CA SER A 94 1.61 11.92 -10.79
C SER A 94 2.07 13.28 -11.33
N LEU A 95 3.37 13.44 -11.55
CA LEU A 95 3.95 14.68 -12.07
C LEU A 95 3.56 14.92 -13.53
N MET A 96 3.48 13.87 -14.36
CA MET A 96 2.97 13.97 -15.73
C MET A 96 1.50 14.39 -15.79
N ALA A 97 0.69 13.99 -14.80
CA ALA A 97 -0.70 14.40 -14.67
C ALA A 97 -0.88 15.74 -13.90
N SER A 98 0.21 16.41 -13.53
CA SER A 98 0.16 17.68 -12.81
C SER A 98 -0.37 18.81 -13.69
N GLN A 99 -1.07 19.77 -13.07
CA GLN A 99 -1.51 20.99 -13.75
C GLN A 99 -0.34 21.94 -14.03
N SER A 100 0.74 21.86 -13.24
CA SER A 100 1.97 22.63 -13.44
C SER A 100 2.73 22.12 -14.67
N GLU A 101 3.07 23.03 -15.58
CA GLU A 101 3.88 22.68 -16.75
C GLU A 101 5.29 22.25 -16.36
N ASP A 102 5.89 22.89 -15.36
CA ASP A 102 7.24 22.57 -14.89
C ASP A 102 7.32 21.15 -14.34
N ASP A 103 6.31 20.70 -13.60
CA ASP A 103 6.23 19.33 -13.08
C ASP A 103 6.20 18.31 -14.23
N ARG A 104 5.38 18.58 -15.25
CA ARG A 104 5.26 17.70 -16.43
C ARG A 104 6.56 17.66 -17.22
N ARG A 105 7.20 18.81 -17.42
CA ARG A 105 8.49 18.91 -18.13
C ARG A 105 9.58 18.14 -17.39
N PHE A 106 9.66 18.31 -16.07
CA PHE A 106 10.59 17.55 -15.23
C PHE A 106 10.36 16.04 -15.34
N ALA A 107 9.10 15.60 -15.24
CA ALA A 107 8.77 14.18 -15.34
C ALA A 107 9.17 13.57 -16.70
N ILE A 108 8.88 14.28 -17.79
CA ILE A 108 9.26 13.85 -19.15
C ILE A 108 10.79 13.77 -19.27
N GLN A 109 11.52 14.76 -18.77
CA GLN A 109 12.98 14.76 -18.80
C GLN A 109 13.57 13.56 -18.04
N GLU A 110 13.09 13.28 -16.83
CA GLU A 110 13.56 12.13 -16.04
C GLU A 110 13.30 10.79 -16.75
N ILE A 111 12.13 10.64 -17.37
CA ILE A 111 11.79 9.43 -18.15
C ILE A 111 12.73 9.28 -19.36
N LEU A 112 13.06 10.37 -20.04
CA LEU A 112 13.98 10.35 -21.20
C LEU A 112 15.43 10.05 -20.81
N VAL A 113 15.87 10.47 -19.61
CA VAL A 113 17.24 10.22 -19.12
C VAL A 113 17.43 8.77 -18.69
N LYS A 114 16.39 8.13 -18.13
CA LYS A 114 16.43 6.73 -17.71
C LYS A 114 15.22 5.97 -18.24
N PRO A 115 15.20 5.65 -19.55
CA PRO A 115 14.16 4.80 -20.09
C PRO A 115 14.17 3.46 -19.36
N TYR A 116 12.98 3.00 -18.96
CA TYR A 116 12.84 1.68 -18.35
C TYR A 116 13.08 0.62 -19.42
N GLU A 117 14.18 -0.13 -19.28
CA GLU A 117 14.42 -1.32 -20.08
C GLU A 117 13.55 -2.45 -19.54
N VAL A 118 12.48 -2.76 -20.29
CA VAL A 118 11.61 -3.89 -19.99
C VAL A 118 12.43 -5.17 -20.19
N PRO A 119 12.67 -5.98 -19.13
CA PRO A 119 13.35 -7.25 -19.33
C PRO A 119 12.51 -8.15 -20.22
N GLU A 120 13.16 -8.92 -21.09
CA GLU A 120 12.47 -9.82 -22.02
C GLU A 120 11.86 -10.99 -21.24
N PHE A 121 10.60 -10.85 -20.85
CA PHE A 121 9.84 -11.92 -20.22
C PHE A 121 8.91 -12.56 -21.24
N SER A 122 9.04 -13.89 -21.44
CA SER A 122 8.09 -14.63 -22.26
C SER A 122 6.75 -14.81 -21.53
N ILE A 123 5.87 -13.84 -21.72
CA ILE A 123 4.51 -13.80 -21.14
C ILE A 123 3.62 -14.96 -21.62
N TYR A 124 3.90 -15.51 -22.80
CA TYR A 124 3.10 -16.57 -23.43
C TYR A 124 3.60 -17.99 -23.15
N THR A 125 4.54 -18.18 -22.21
CA THR A 125 4.91 -19.54 -21.83
C THR A 125 3.87 -20.15 -20.89
N GLN A 126 3.66 -21.45 -21.05
CA GLN A 126 2.87 -22.23 -20.10
C GLN A 126 3.42 -22.11 -18.67
N SER A 127 4.73 -21.87 -18.50
CA SER A 127 5.35 -21.61 -17.20
C SER A 127 4.81 -20.32 -16.57
N THR A 128 4.73 -19.23 -17.34
CA THR A 128 4.16 -17.95 -16.87
C THR A 128 2.71 -18.11 -16.45
N GLU A 129 1.88 -18.78 -17.26
CA GLU A 129 0.47 -19.06 -16.94
C GLU A 129 0.32 -19.86 -15.63
N ARG A 130 1.16 -20.89 -15.45
CA ARG A 130 1.16 -21.71 -14.22
C ARG A 130 1.57 -20.91 -12.99
N VAL A 131 2.52 -19.98 -13.12
CA VAL A 131 2.95 -19.09 -12.01
C VAL A 131 1.80 -18.16 -11.62
N VAL A 132 1.16 -17.50 -12.60
CA VAL A 132 0.02 -16.61 -12.35
C VAL A 132 -1.12 -17.36 -11.67
N LYS A 133 -1.44 -18.58 -12.13
CA LYS A 133 -2.44 -19.45 -11.49
C LYS A 133 -2.07 -19.78 -10.04
N GLN A 134 -0.81 -20.15 -9.78
CA GLN A 134 -0.35 -20.51 -8.43
C GLN A 134 -0.43 -19.32 -7.46
N VAL A 135 -0.05 -18.13 -7.90
CA VAL A 135 -0.15 -16.90 -7.10
C VAL A 135 -1.60 -16.55 -6.82
N THR A 136 -2.48 -16.72 -7.80
CA THR A 136 -3.93 -16.49 -7.67
C THR A 136 -4.57 -17.47 -6.68
N GLU A 137 -4.24 -18.76 -6.77
CA GLU A 137 -4.68 -19.78 -5.82
C GLU A 137 -4.23 -19.44 -4.39
N ALA A 138 -2.98 -19.02 -4.21
CA ALA A 138 -2.45 -18.62 -2.91
C ALA A 138 -3.19 -17.39 -2.36
N ALA A 139 -3.49 -16.40 -3.20
CA ALA A 139 -4.21 -15.20 -2.80
C ALA A 139 -5.67 -15.48 -2.39
N ALA A 140 -6.30 -16.47 -3.03
CA ALA A 140 -7.65 -16.90 -2.67
C ALA A 140 -7.68 -17.76 -1.40
N ALA A 141 -6.66 -18.59 -1.17
CA ALA A 141 -6.63 -19.54 -0.06
C ALA A 141 -6.21 -18.92 1.29
N VAL A 142 -5.30 -17.93 1.28
CA VAL A 142 -4.72 -17.39 2.52
C VAL A 142 -4.56 -15.87 2.50
N VAL A 143 -4.69 -15.25 3.68
CA VAL A 143 -4.54 -13.81 3.88
C VAL A 143 -3.17 -13.51 4.50
N GLY A 144 -2.47 -12.51 3.96
CA GLY A 144 -1.16 -12.06 4.45
C GLY A 144 0.03 -12.56 3.62
N GLN A 145 1.07 -11.73 3.52
CA GLN A 145 2.22 -11.98 2.64
C GLN A 145 2.97 -13.27 2.99
N GLN A 146 3.29 -13.47 4.28
CA GLN A 146 4.03 -14.66 4.73
C GLN A 146 3.24 -15.96 4.50
N ALA A 147 1.93 -15.95 4.73
CA ALA A 147 1.09 -17.11 4.49
C ALA A 147 1.01 -17.46 2.99
N ARG A 148 0.85 -16.45 2.12
CA ARG A 148 0.85 -16.64 0.66
C ARG A 148 2.18 -17.21 0.15
N ASP A 149 3.28 -16.64 0.62
CA ASP A 149 4.62 -17.09 0.26
C ASP A 149 4.88 -18.54 0.76
N GLY A 150 4.47 -18.86 1.99
CA GLY A 150 4.52 -20.23 2.52
C GLY A 150 3.69 -21.22 1.68
N PHE A 151 2.48 -20.83 1.27
CA PHE A 151 1.62 -21.64 0.40
C PHE A 151 2.27 -21.92 -0.97
N ILE A 152 2.87 -20.88 -1.58
CA ILE A 152 3.55 -21.00 -2.87
C ILE A 152 4.78 -21.91 -2.74
N ARG A 153 5.63 -21.69 -1.73
CA ARG A 153 6.84 -22.49 -1.49
C ARG A 153 6.52 -23.96 -1.19
N ALA A 154 5.51 -24.23 -0.37
CA ALA A 154 5.06 -25.59 -0.09
C ALA A 154 4.59 -26.32 -1.35
N ARG A 155 3.85 -25.62 -2.23
CA ARG A 155 3.34 -26.20 -3.47
C ARG A 155 4.42 -26.38 -4.53
N ALA A 156 5.41 -25.48 -4.59
CA ALA A 156 6.59 -25.62 -5.42
C ALA A 156 7.40 -26.85 -4.99
N HIS A 157 7.69 -26.97 -3.68
CA HIS A 157 8.38 -28.14 -3.13
C HIS A 157 7.61 -29.43 -3.42
N HIS A 158 6.29 -29.47 -3.20
CA HIS A 158 5.46 -30.64 -3.53
C HIS A 158 5.55 -31.02 -5.02
N ARG A 159 5.62 -30.05 -5.94
CA ARG A 159 5.79 -30.32 -7.38
C ARG A 159 7.16 -30.89 -7.71
N GLU A 160 8.20 -30.46 -7.01
CA GLU A 160 9.55 -31.04 -7.14
C GLU A 160 9.60 -32.47 -6.61
N THR A 161 8.81 -32.78 -5.57
CA THR A 161 8.75 -34.14 -5.00
C THR A 161 7.92 -35.10 -5.85
N MET A 162 6.98 -34.59 -6.65
CA MET A 162 6.10 -35.41 -7.48
C MET A 162 6.85 -35.98 -8.70
N PRO A 163 6.76 -37.28 -8.98
CA PRO A 163 7.37 -37.86 -10.17
C PRO A 163 6.82 -37.24 -11.46
N CYS A 164 7.71 -36.83 -12.36
CA CYS A 164 7.34 -36.33 -13.68
C CYS A 164 7.17 -37.50 -14.65
N PHE A 165 5.92 -37.87 -14.94
CA PHE A 165 5.58 -38.84 -15.98
C PHE A 165 5.56 -38.14 -17.33
N ARG A 166 6.53 -38.47 -18.20
CA ARG A 166 6.69 -37.85 -19.54
C ARG A 166 6.01 -38.66 -20.62
N SER A 167 5.78 -39.94 -20.38
CA SER A 167 5.12 -40.86 -21.31
C SER A 167 4.05 -41.67 -20.61
N LYS A 168 3.06 -42.16 -21.38
CA LYS A 168 2.01 -43.07 -20.85
C LYS A 168 2.59 -44.39 -20.29
N LYS A 169 3.81 -44.78 -20.69
CA LYS A 169 4.51 -45.96 -20.18
C LYS A 169 5.09 -45.74 -18.78
N ASP A 170 5.11 -44.50 -18.31
CA ASP A 170 5.67 -44.17 -17.00
C ASP A 170 4.59 -44.34 -15.90
N THR A 171 3.32 -44.48 -16.30
CA THR A 171 2.15 -44.64 -15.42
C THR A 171 1.54 -46.05 -15.40
N PHE A 172 1.93 -46.94 -16.33
CA PHE A 172 1.40 -48.30 -16.47
C PHE A 172 2.53 -49.31 -16.67
#